data_AF-A0A269PAT5-F1
#
_entry.id   AF-A0A269PAT5-F1
#
_cell.length_a   1.000
_cell.length_b   1.000
_cell.length_c   1.000
_cell.angle_alpha   90.00
_cell.angle_beta   90.00
_cell.angle_gamma   90.00
#
_symmetry.space_group_name_H-M   'P 1'
#
loop_
_entity.id
_entity.type
_entity.pdbx_description
1 polymer ?
#
loop_
_entity_poly.entity_id
_entity_poly.type
_entity_poly.pdbx_seq_one_letter_code
_entity_poly.pdbx_strand_id
1 'polypeptide(L)'
;MTLLDDLITLDSRGIDLVAAAASSSAEILISRGMDPDRAAQLTTAAEVFFAPVRNRRAQTACVDAARSRGHRIDTLAFIARSSRSLTKDADRWKYRRALCETDGDLRTIMRVAKKLKKTLAPPAPRAPKAH
;
A
#
# COMPACT_ATOMS: atom_id res chain seq x y z
N MET A 1 -23.78 -6.96 17.01
CA MET A 1 -22.57 -7.37 16.28
C MET A 1 -21.71 -8.19 17.22
N THR A 2 -21.11 -9.25 16.73
CA THR A 2 -20.15 -10.06 17.47
C THR A 2 -18.73 -9.53 17.24
N LEU A 3 -17.77 -9.91 18.11
CA LEU A 3 -16.34 -9.59 17.88
C LEU A 3 -15.83 -10.11 16.53
N LEU A 4 -16.42 -11.20 16.01
CA LEU A 4 -16.08 -11.73 14.70
C LEU A 4 -16.58 -10.81 13.57
N ASP A 5 -17.80 -10.27 13.68
CA ASP A 5 -18.35 -9.33 12.69
C ASP A 5 -17.55 -8.02 12.66
N ASP A 6 -17.12 -7.55 13.84
CA ASP A 6 -16.27 -6.37 13.96
C ASP A 6 -14.91 -6.59 13.29
N LEU A 7 -14.30 -7.76 13.51
CA LEU A 7 -13.05 -8.13 12.86
C LEU A 7 -13.19 -8.18 11.33
N ILE A 8 -14.22 -8.86 10.81
CA ILE A 8 -14.49 -8.96 9.38
C ILE A 8 -14.65 -7.56 8.77
N THR A 9 -15.42 -6.70 9.44
CA THR A 9 -15.67 -5.33 9.00
C THR A 9 -14.41 -4.48 8.99
N LEU A 10 -13.57 -4.59 10.02
CA LEU A 10 -12.33 -3.82 10.11
C LEU A 10 -11.30 -4.29 9.08
N ASP A 11 -11.18 -5.60 8.84
CA ASP A 11 -10.26 -6.15 7.87
C ASP A 11 -10.57 -5.67 6.44
N SER A 12 -11.86 -5.60 6.06
CA SER A 12 -12.27 -5.09 4.75
C SER A 12 -12.22 -3.56 4.61
N ARG A 13 -11.89 -2.82 5.68
CA ARG A 13 -11.90 -1.34 5.70
C ARG A 13 -10.51 -0.75 5.90
N GLY A 14 -9.45 -1.48 5.50
CA GLY A 14 -8.07 -1.06 5.71
C GLY A 14 -7.77 0.36 5.21
N ILE A 15 -8.28 0.77 4.04
CA ILE A 15 -8.04 2.13 3.54
C ILE A 15 -8.70 3.23 4.38
N ASP A 16 -9.86 2.95 4.99
CA ASP A 16 -10.53 3.90 5.88
C ASP A 16 -9.79 4.00 7.22
N LEU A 17 -9.23 2.88 7.71
CA LEU A 17 -8.36 2.88 8.90
C LEU A 17 -7.07 3.67 8.65
N VAL A 18 -6.48 3.54 7.45
CA VAL A 18 -5.33 4.36 7.04
C VAL A 18 -5.72 5.85 6.98
N ALA A 19 -6.90 6.19 6.48
CA ALA A 19 -7.40 7.56 6.47
C ALA A 19 -7.54 8.14 7.89
N ALA A 20 -8.11 7.35 8.81
CA ALA A 20 -8.27 7.74 10.21
C ALA A 20 -6.93 7.92 10.94
N ALA A 21 -5.89 7.19 10.52
CA ALA A 21 -4.55 7.30 11.07
C ALA A 21 -3.70 8.41 10.42
N ALA A 22 -4.18 9.09 9.37
CA ALA A 22 -3.35 9.97 8.54
C ALA A 22 -2.77 11.18 9.28
N SER A 23 -3.38 11.59 10.41
CA SER A 23 -2.89 12.68 11.27
C SER A 23 -2.11 12.20 12.49
N SER A 24 -1.88 10.88 12.64
CA SER A 24 -1.18 10.29 13.79
C SER A 24 0.22 9.84 13.40
N SER A 25 1.21 10.07 14.28
CA SER A 25 2.52 9.44 14.17
C SER A 25 2.48 7.99 14.66
N ALA A 26 3.50 7.19 14.34
CA ALA A 26 3.57 5.81 14.80
C ALA A 26 3.66 5.74 16.33
N GLU A 27 4.41 6.65 16.93
CA GLU A 27 4.60 6.79 18.37
C GLU A 27 3.28 7.09 19.08
N ILE A 28 2.42 7.95 18.50
CA ILE A 28 1.09 8.26 19.04
C ILE A 28 0.17 7.03 18.97
N LEU A 29 0.26 6.23 17.90
CA LEU A 29 -0.53 5.00 17.80
C LEU A 29 -0.06 3.96 18.82
N ILE A 30 1.26 3.81 18.98
CA ILE A 30 1.88 2.89 19.95
C ILE A 30 1.51 3.29 21.38
N SER A 31 1.57 4.57 21.74
CA SER A 31 1.20 5.03 23.08
C SER A 31 -0.27 4.80 23.43
N ARG A 32 -1.13 4.64 22.41
CA ARG A 32 -2.54 4.24 22.54
C ARG A 32 -2.75 2.72 22.61
N GLY A 33 -1.67 1.94 22.70
CA GLY A 33 -1.70 0.49 22.83
C GLY A 33 -1.70 -0.27 21.50
N MET A 34 -1.41 0.40 20.37
CA MET A 34 -1.25 -0.31 19.10
C MET A 34 0.09 -1.04 19.05
N ASP A 35 0.08 -2.24 18.48
CA ASP A 35 1.29 -2.97 18.14
C ASP A 35 2.24 -2.14 17.22
N PRO A 36 3.57 -2.11 17.48
CA PRO A 36 4.51 -1.31 16.69
C PRO A 36 4.53 -1.61 15.19
N ASP A 37 4.43 -2.88 14.80
CA ASP A 37 4.44 -3.26 13.38
C ASP A 37 3.14 -2.78 12.70
N ARG A 38 2.01 -2.88 13.39
CA ARG A 38 0.74 -2.35 12.88
C ARG A 38 0.77 -0.82 12.76
N ALA A 39 1.34 -0.12 13.73
CA ALA A 39 1.50 1.33 13.69
C ALA A 39 2.37 1.76 12.49
N ALA A 40 3.49 1.07 12.27
CA ALA A 40 4.38 1.31 11.13
C ALA A 40 3.69 1.04 9.77
N GLN A 41 2.85 0.00 9.68
CA GLN A 41 2.07 -0.28 8.49
C GLN A 41 1.08 0.85 8.16
N LEU A 42 0.33 1.32 9.17
CA LEU A 42 -0.65 2.40 9.00
C LEU A 42 0.02 3.70 8.55
N THR A 43 1.08 4.13 9.24
CA THR A 43 1.76 5.39 8.90
C THR A 43 2.42 5.33 7.53
N THR A 44 3.03 4.20 7.17
CA THR A 44 3.61 3.99 5.83
C THR A 44 2.55 4.05 4.73
N ALA A 45 1.37 3.47 4.96
CA ALA A 45 0.28 3.56 4.01
C ALA A 45 -0.29 5.00 3.95
N ALA A 46 -0.43 5.67 5.09
CA ALA A 46 -0.97 7.03 5.17
C ALA A 46 -0.10 8.04 4.43
N GLU A 47 1.22 7.92 4.52
CA GLU A 47 2.18 8.74 3.77
C GLU A 47 1.93 8.67 2.26
N VAL A 48 1.53 7.52 1.72
CA VAL A 48 1.31 7.35 0.28
C VAL A 48 -0.10 7.74 -0.14
N PHE A 49 -1.12 7.36 0.64
CA PHE A 49 -2.51 7.47 0.23
C PHE A 49 -3.22 8.74 0.70
N PHE A 50 -2.67 9.44 1.70
CA PHE A 50 -3.33 10.61 2.29
C PHE A 50 -2.43 11.82 2.53
N ALA A 51 -1.10 11.70 2.43
CA ALA A 51 -0.23 12.88 2.44
C ALA A 51 -0.39 13.73 1.17
N PRO A 52 -0.11 15.04 1.21
CA PRO A 52 -0.14 15.89 0.02
C PRO A 52 0.80 15.39 -1.08
N VAL A 53 0.27 15.22 -2.29
CA VAL A 53 1.04 14.84 -3.48
C VAL A 53 0.69 15.72 -4.68
N ARG A 54 1.60 15.79 -5.67
CA ARG A 54 1.37 16.53 -6.92
C ARG A 54 0.25 15.90 -7.76
N ASN A 55 0.21 14.56 -7.86
CA ASN A 55 -0.78 13.83 -8.65
C ASN A 55 -1.98 13.38 -7.79
N ARG A 56 -2.75 14.34 -7.29
CA ARG A 56 -3.93 14.08 -6.43
C ARG A 56 -4.95 13.17 -7.10
N ARG A 57 -5.18 13.33 -8.40
CA ARG A 57 -6.12 12.49 -9.16
C ARG A 57 -5.73 11.00 -9.14
N ALA A 58 -4.44 10.69 -9.28
CA ALA A 58 -3.97 9.31 -9.18
C ALA A 58 -4.06 8.77 -7.75
N GLN A 59 -3.79 9.60 -6.74
CA GLN A 59 -3.96 9.23 -5.33
C GLN A 59 -5.41 8.88 -5.02
N THR A 60 -6.36 9.75 -5.36
CA THR A 60 -7.80 9.52 -5.19
C THR A 60 -8.24 8.23 -5.88
N ALA A 61 -7.82 8.00 -7.13
CA ALA A 61 -8.13 6.77 -7.84
C ALA A 61 -7.61 5.50 -7.13
N CYS A 62 -6.42 5.57 -6.51
CA CYS A 62 -5.91 4.45 -5.71
C CYS A 62 -6.74 4.23 -4.44
N VAL A 63 -7.11 5.30 -3.74
CA VAL A 63 -7.94 5.24 -2.52
C VAL A 63 -9.30 4.64 -2.84
N ASP A 64 -9.95 5.09 -3.91
CA ASP A 64 -11.27 4.59 -4.31
C ASP A 64 -11.20 3.12 -4.72
N ALA A 65 -10.19 2.73 -5.51
CA ALA A 65 -9.97 1.35 -5.92
C ALA A 65 -9.69 0.43 -4.72
N ALA A 66 -8.91 0.90 -3.74
CA ALA A 66 -8.63 0.16 -2.53
C ALA A 66 -9.86 0.01 -1.62
N ARG A 67 -10.71 1.04 -1.56
CA ARG A 67 -11.97 1.00 -0.83
C ARG A 67 -12.92 -0.01 -1.46
N SER A 68 -13.08 0.02 -2.79
CA SER A 68 -14.01 -0.87 -3.47
C SER A 68 -13.63 -2.35 -3.35
N ARG A 69 -12.35 -2.66 -3.14
CA ARG A 69 -11.82 -4.04 -3.06
C ARG A 69 -11.60 -4.53 -1.63
N GLY A 70 -11.82 -3.65 -0.66
CA GLY A 70 -11.62 -3.96 0.75
C GLY A 70 -10.18 -4.31 1.09
N HIS A 71 -9.21 -3.56 0.56
CA HIS A 71 -7.79 -3.83 0.83
C HIS A 71 -7.49 -3.66 2.32
N ARG A 72 -6.85 -4.68 2.90
CA ARG A 72 -6.35 -4.68 4.28
C ARG A 72 -5.14 -3.76 4.47
N ILE A 73 -4.88 -3.37 5.73
CA ILE A 73 -3.75 -2.50 6.10
C ILE A 73 -2.39 -3.03 5.62
N ASP A 74 -2.12 -4.33 5.82
CA ASP A 74 -0.84 -4.95 5.45
C ASP A 74 -0.61 -4.94 3.93
N THR A 75 -1.68 -5.09 3.16
CA THR A 75 -1.68 -4.97 1.69
C THR A 75 -1.36 -3.55 1.25
N LEU A 76 -2.00 -2.56 1.85
CA LEU A 76 -1.74 -1.15 1.57
C LEU A 76 -0.31 -0.74 1.94
N ALA A 77 0.18 -1.20 3.11
CA ALA A 77 1.55 -1.00 3.55
C ALA A 77 2.56 -1.68 2.61
N PHE A 78 2.23 -2.84 2.05
CA PHE A 78 3.05 -3.49 1.02
C PHE A 78 3.09 -2.67 -0.28
N ILE A 79 1.94 -2.20 -0.78
CA ILE A 79 1.87 -1.36 -1.99
C ILE A 79 2.71 -0.08 -1.80
N ALA A 80 2.52 0.59 -0.66
CA ALA A 80 3.27 1.78 -0.29
C ALA A 80 4.78 1.55 -0.30
N ARG A 81 5.28 0.59 0.50
CA ARG A 81 6.71 0.26 0.60
C ARG A 81 7.30 -0.19 -0.72
N SER A 82 6.63 -1.12 -1.39
CA SER A 82 7.16 -1.73 -2.62
C SER A 82 7.22 -0.73 -3.78
N SER A 83 6.40 0.32 -3.77
CA SER A 83 6.45 1.39 -4.78
C SER A 83 7.69 2.28 -4.67
N ARG A 84 8.33 2.37 -3.50
CA ARG A 84 9.49 3.25 -3.26
C ARG A 84 10.70 2.90 -4.12
N SER A 85 10.80 1.67 -4.62
CA SER A 85 11.90 1.25 -5.49
C SER A 85 11.78 1.78 -6.93
N LEU A 86 10.69 2.45 -7.30
CA LEU A 86 10.48 3.02 -8.62
C LEU A 86 10.90 4.50 -8.61
N THR A 87 11.79 4.88 -9.52
CA THR A 87 12.40 6.21 -9.56
C THR A 87 11.46 7.28 -10.14
N LYS A 88 10.74 6.94 -11.22
CA LYS A 88 9.82 7.86 -11.89
C LYS A 88 8.47 7.93 -11.14
N ASP A 89 7.99 9.15 -10.90
CA ASP A 89 6.72 9.36 -10.20
C ASP A 89 5.51 8.79 -10.97
N ALA A 90 5.51 8.95 -12.30
CA ALA A 90 4.49 8.36 -13.16
C ALA A 90 4.43 6.83 -13.02
N ASP A 91 5.58 6.16 -12.96
CA ASP A 91 5.65 4.71 -12.79
C ASP A 91 5.21 4.29 -11.38
N ARG A 92 5.51 5.08 -10.34
CA ARG A 92 4.99 4.85 -8.98
C ARG A 92 3.47 4.88 -8.96
N TRP A 93 2.85 5.88 -9.58
CA TRP A 93 1.39 5.98 -9.61
C TRP A 93 0.75 4.90 -10.47
N LYS A 94 1.33 4.57 -11.63
CA LYS A 94 0.89 3.45 -12.45
C LYS A 94 0.95 2.12 -11.68
N TYR A 95 2.05 1.90 -10.95
CA TYR A 95 2.23 0.72 -10.10
C TYR A 95 1.23 0.66 -8.96
N ARG A 96 1.10 1.74 -8.17
CA ARG A 96 0.16 1.82 -7.04
C ARG A 96 -1.27 1.58 -7.50
N ARG A 97 -1.69 2.27 -8.56
CA ARG A 97 -3.03 2.14 -9.12
C ARG A 97 -3.34 0.72 -9.55
N ALA A 98 -2.46 0.10 -10.33
CA ALA A 98 -2.66 -1.27 -10.79
C ALA A 98 -2.79 -2.27 -9.63
N LEU A 99 -2.04 -2.08 -8.53
CA LEU A 99 -2.16 -2.94 -7.35
C LEU A 99 -3.42 -2.62 -6.53
N CYS A 100 -3.77 -1.36 -6.36
CA CYS A 100 -5.03 -0.96 -5.73
C CYS A 100 -6.24 -1.45 -6.54
N GLU A 101 -6.12 -1.61 -7.86
CA GLU A 101 -7.14 -2.13 -8.77
C GLU A 101 -7.12 -3.68 -8.91
N THR A 102 -6.20 -4.38 -8.24
CA THR A 102 -6.13 -5.84 -8.28
C THR A 102 -6.99 -6.44 -7.17
N ASP A 103 -7.88 -7.36 -7.53
CA ASP A 103 -8.65 -8.15 -6.56
C ASP A 103 -7.81 -9.30 -5.97
N GLY A 104 -8.08 -9.62 -4.70
CA GLY A 104 -7.50 -10.79 -4.02
C GLY A 104 -6.62 -10.45 -2.83
N ASP A 105 -5.97 -11.48 -2.30
CA ASP A 105 -5.15 -11.42 -1.10
C ASP A 105 -3.76 -10.81 -1.34
N LEU A 106 -3.03 -10.56 -0.25
CA LEU A 106 -1.66 -10.03 -0.31
C LEU A 106 -0.74 -10.86 -1.23
N ARG A 107 -0.89 -12.19 -1.27
CA ARG A 107 -0.07 -13.06 -2.15
C ARG A 107 -0.34 -12.77 -3.62
N THR A 108 -1.60 -12.55 -3.98
CA THR A 108 -2.01 -12.14 -5.33
C THR A 108 -1.42 -10.77 -5.68
N ILE A 109 -1.53 -9.80 -4.78
CA ILE A 109 -0.93 -8.46 -4.94
C ILE A 109 0.59 -8.56 -5.13
N MET A 110 1.30 -9.35 -4.33
CA MET A 110 2.75 -9.56 -4.45
C MET A 110 3.14 -10.18 -5.80
N ARG A 111 2.32 -11.10 -6.34
CA ARG A 111 2.55 -11.70 -7.65
C ARG A 111 2.39 -10.68 -8.78
N VAL A 112 1.35 -9.85 -8.73
CA VAL A 112 1.12 -8.77 -9.71
C VAL A 112 2.23 -7.71 -9.60
N ALA A 113 2.61 -7.33 -8.38
CA ALA A 113 3.71 -6.42 -8.10
C ALA A 113 5.02 -6.86 -8.76
N LYS A 114 5.38 -8.14 -8.61
CA LYS A 114 6.60 -8.70 -9.22
C LYS A 114 6.57 -8.60 -10.74
N LYS A 115 5.41 -8.85 -11.37
CA LYS A 115 5.25 -8.73 -12.83
C LYS A 115 5.36 -7.26 -13.27
N LEU A 116 4.64 -6.36 -12.61
CA LEU A 116 4.67 -4.93 -12.91
C LEU A 116 6.07 -4.33 -12.76
N LYS A 117 6.80 -4.70 -11.70
CA LYS A 117 8.19 -4.22 -11.49
C LYS A 117 9.11 -4.57 -12.66
N LYS A 118 9.01 -5.78 -13.21
CA LYS A 118 9.82 -6.18 -14.38
C LYS A 118 9.54 -5.32 -15.61
N THR A 119 8.30 -4.86 -15.77
CA THR A 119 7.91 -4.00 -16.90
C THR A 119 8.29 -2.54 -16.69
N LEU A 120 8.13 -2.02 -15.47
CA LEU A 120 8.34 -0.60 -15.15
C LEU A 120 9.80 -0.25 -14.83
N ALA A 121 10.53 -1.20 -14.23
CA ALA A 121 11.93 -1.06 -13.86
C ALA A 121 12.66 -2.35 -14.22
N PRO A 122 12.92 -2.59 -15.51
CA PRO A 122 13.63 -3.79 -15.94
C PRO A 122 15.00 -3.87 -15.25
N PRO A 123 15.42 -5.06 -14.78
CA PRO A 123 16.72 -5.20 -14.14
C PRO A 123 17.83 -4.82 -15.13
N ALA A 124 18.89 -4.20 -14.61
CA ALA A 124 20.07 -3.91 -15.41
C ALA A 124 20.59 -5.21 -16.08
N PRO A 125 21.09 -5.13 -17.32
CA PRO A 125 21.72 -6.27 -17.98
C PRO A 125 22.77 -6.89 -17.06
N ARG A 126 22.78 -8.23 -16.97
CA ARG A 126 23.81 -8.92 -16.19
C ARG A 126 25.16 -8.63 -16.83
N ALA A 127 26.12 -8.12 -16.06
CA ALA A 127 27.49 -8.00 -16.53
C ALA A 127 28.00 -9.40 -16.94
N PRO A 128 28.74 -9.51 -18.07
CA PRO A 128 29.31 -10.79 -18.47
C PRO A 128 30.24 -11.30 -17.36
N LYS A 129 30.15 -12.60 -17.06
CA LYS A 129 31.08 -13.23 -16.12
C LYS A 129 32.48 -13.17 -16.74
N ALA A 130 33.43 -12.58 -16.03
CA ALA A 130 34.84 -12.77 -16.37
C ALA A 130 35.16 -14.27 -16.21
N HIS A 131 35.67 -14.89 -17.26
CA HIS A 131 36.19 -16.25 -17.27
C HIS A 131 37.66 -16.25 -16.89
#